data_AF-A0A524Q0W0-F1
#
_entry.id   AF-A0A524Q0W0-F1
#
_cell.length_a   1.000
_cell.length_b   1.000
_cell.length_c   1.000
_cell.angle_alpha   90.00
_cell.angle_beta   90.00
_cell.angle_gamma   90.00
#
_symmetry.space_group_name_H-M   'P 1'
#
loop_
_entity.id
_entity.type
_entity.pdbx_description
1 polymer ?
#
loop_
_entity_poly.entity_id
_entity_poly.type
_entity_poly.pdbx_seq_one_letter_code
_entity_poly.pdbx_strand_id
1 'polypeptide(L)'
;GEADVAGPERFEPTHVPASSPLHLDLGSGEIRSIIWATGFRPDYSWLDLPVVDRKGHLRHDGGVVDAPGLYALGLPVLRRRKSTFIHGAEDDARDLVEHLAGYLANTAVRQRA
;
A
#
# COMPACT_ATOMS: atom_id res chain seq x y z
N GLY A 1 26.45 22.65 0.17
CA GLY A 1 27.25 21.59 -0.44
C GLY A 1 26.34 20.83 -1.35
N GLU A 2 26.36 21.19 -2.62
CA GLU A 2 25.54 20.56 -3.66
C GLU A 2 26.22 19.25 -4.01
N ALA A 3 25.58 18.13 -3.66
CA ALA A 3 26.13 16.82 -4.00
C ALA A 3 26.14 16.72 -5.52
N ASP A 4 27.30 16.39 -6.09
CA ASP A 4 27.49 16.15 -7.52
C ASP A 4 26.69 14.89 -7.88
N VAL A 5 25.43 15.06 -8.28
CA VAL A 5 24.57 13.94 -8.70
C VAL A 5 25.00 13.58 -10.11
N ALA A 6 25.47 12.34 -10.30
CA ALA A 6 25.77 11.82 -11.62
C ALA A 6 24.56 12.00 -12.55
N GLY A 7 24.84 12.33 -13.82
CA GLY A 7 23.78 12.46 -14.83
C GLY A 7 22.92 11.20 -14.93
N PRO A 8 21.69 11.32 -15.47
CA PRO A 8 20.77 10.19 -15.56
C PRO A 8 21.40 9.04 -16.36
N GLU A 9 21.49 7.87 -15.73
CA GLU A 9 21.92 6.65 -16.41
C GLU A 9 20.82 6.18 -17.37
N ARG A 10 21.20 5.86 -18.60
CA ARG A 10 20.30 5.28 -19.60
C ARG A 10 20.74 3.86 -19.90
N PHE A 11 19.93 2.88 -19.48
CA PHE A 11 20.15 1.48 -19.81
C PHE A 11 19.89 1.23 -21.30
N GLU A 12 20.62 0.26 -21.86
CA GLU A 12 20.36 -0.24 -23.22
C GLU A 12 18.92 -0.78 -23.32
N PRO A 13 18.25 -0.62 -24.48
CA PRO A 13 16.92 -1.15 -24.69
C PRO A 13 16.85 -2.67 -24.47
N THR A 14 15.74 -3.16 -23.92
CA THR A 14 15.49 -4.59 -23.80
C THR A 14 15.43 -5.23 -25.19
N HIS A 15 16.35 -6.16 -25.47
CA HIS A 15 16.32 -6.95 -26.69
C HIS A 15 15.13 -7.92 -26.64
N VAL A 16 14.21 -7.78 -27.59
CA VAL A 16 13.08 -8.69 -27.78
C VAL A 16 13.29 -9.53 -29.04
N PRO A 17 12.90 -10.82 -29.06
CA PRO A 17 12.96 -11.64 -30.26
C PRO A 17 12.10 -11.07 -31.39
N ALA A 18 12.49 -11.31 -32.66
CA ALA A 18 11.72 -10.87 -33.83
C ALA A 18 10.33 -11.52 -33.94
N SER A 19 10.13 -12.67 -33.28
CA SER A 19 8.84 -13.34 -33.18
C SER A 19 8.63 -13.89 -31.77
N SER A 20 7.41 -13.76 -31.24
CA SER A 20 7.06 -14.24 -29.91
C SER A 20 6.67 -15.73 -29.95
N PRO A 21 7.20 -16.58 -29.06
CA PRO A 21 6.71 -17.94 -28.90
C PRO A 21 5.26 -17.91 -28.39
N LEU A 22 4.36 -18.63 -29.08
CA LEU A 22 2.93 -18.71 -28.73
C LEU A 22 2.58 -19.99 -27.96
N HIS A 23 3.53 -20.91 -27.83
CA HIS A 23 3.37 -22.17 -27.12
C HIS A 23 4.60 -22.43 -26.25
N LEU A 24 4.36 -23.06 -25.11
CA LEU A 24 5.39 -23.47 -24.16
C LEU A 24 4.99 -24.84 -23.58
N ASP A 25 5.88 -25.82 -23.66
CA ASP A 25 5.70 -27.10 -22.97
C ASP A 25 6.16 -26.95 -21.52
N LEU A 26 5.21 -27.00 -20.59
CA LEU A 26 5.49 -26.90 -19.16
C LEU A 26 6.10 -28.19 -18.59
N GLY A 27 5.99 -29.32 -19.29
CA GLY A 27 6.48 -30.64 -18.88
C GLY A 27 7.90 -30.97 -19.35
N SER A 28 8.51 -30.14 -20.21
CA SER A 28 9.83 -30.40 -20.82
C SER A 28 11.00 -30.39 -19.83
N GLY A 29 10.81 -29.80 -18.64
CA GLY A 29 11.88 -29.59 -17.66
C GLY A 29 12.80 -28.40 -17.98
N GLU A 30 12.49 -27.60 -19.02
CA GLU A 30 13.29 -26.43 -19.39
C GLU A 30 13.09 -25.24 -18.44
N ILE A 31 11.98 -25.18 -17.70
CA ILE A 31 11.72 -24.14 -16.69
C ILE A 31 12.52 -24.45 -15.42
N ARG A 32 13.60 -23.70 -15.21
CA ARG A 32 14.51 -23.90 -14.06
C ARG A 32 14.22 -23.03 -12.84
N SER A 33 13.46 -21.96 -13.04
CA SER A 33 13.20 -20.95 -12.01
C SER A 33 11.75 -20.47 -12.08
N ILE A 34 11.17 -20.19 -10.91
CA ILE A 34 9.85 -19.57 -10.78
C ILE A 34 10.03 -18.28 -9.99
N ILE A 35 9.55 -17.16 -10.53
CA ILE A 35 9.51 -15.87 -9.85
C ILE A 35 8.08 -15.58 -9.42
N TRP A 36 7.85 -15.51 -8.11
CA TRP A 36 6.54 -15.18 -7.55
C TRP A 36 6.35 -13.66 -7.48
N ALA A 37 5.85 -13.09 -8.57
CA ALA A 37 5.48 -11.67 -8.64
C ALA A 37 3.98 -11.43 -8.33
N THR A 38 3.42 -12.20 -7.40
CA THR A 38 1.97 -12.25 -7.10
C THR A 38 1.53 -11.25 -6.02
N GLY A 39 2.36 -10.25 -5.71
CA GLY A 39 2.08 -9.21 -4.71
C GLY A 39 2.40 -9.60 -3.27
N PHE A 40 1.94 -8.76 -2.34
CA PHE A 40 2.16 -8.90 -0.89
C PHE A 40 0.84 -8.66 -0.14
N ARG A 41 0.84 -8.91 1.18
CA ARG A 41 -0.30 -8.65 2.07
C ARG A 41 0.19 -7.88 3.30
N PRO A 42 -0.62 -6.98 3.87
CA PRO A 42 -0.30 -6.38 5.16
C PRO A 42 -0.16 -7.46 6.24
N ASP A 43 0.82 -7.29 7.13
CA ASP A 43 0.93 -8.09 8.34
C ASP A 43 0.40 -7.29 9.53
N TYR A 44 -0.69 -7.78 10.13
CA TYR A 44 -1.33 -7.19 11.31
C TYR A 44 -1.10 -8.02 12.58
N SER A 45 -0.17 -8.98 12.58
CA SER A 45 0.15 -9.81 13.76
C SER A 45 0.62 -9.01 14.98
N TRP A 46 1.07 -7.78 14.76
CA TRP A 46 1.46 -6.83 15.82
C TRP A 46 0.27 -6.06 16.42
N LEU A 47 -0.92 -6.13 15.81
CA LEU A 47 -2.08 -5.34 16.20
C LEU A 47 -3.01 -6.17 17.10
N ASP A 48 -2.85 -6.02 18.42
CA ASP A 48 -3.65 -6.70 19.44
C ASP A 48 -5.05 -6.07 19.63
N LEU A 49 -5.78 -5.86 18.53
CA LEU A 49 -7.12 -5.28 18.52
C LEU A 49 -8.08 -6.10 17.64
N PRO A 50 -9.38 -6.21 18.00
CA PRO A 50 -10.37 -6.97 17.24
C PRO A 50 -10.89 -6.21 15.99
N VAL A 51 -9.97 -5.69 15.19
CA VAL A 51 -10.25 -4.80 14.05
C VAL A 51 -9.96 -5.44 12.69
N VAL A 52 -9.43 -6.65 12.67
CA VAL A 52 -9.15 -7.41 11.45
C VAL A 52 -10.30 -8.40 11.18
N ASP A 53 -10.78 -8.46 9.94
CA ASP A 53 -11.85 -9.38 9.54
C ASP A 53 -11.34 -10.82 9.33
N ARG A 54 -12.26 -11.75 9.04
CA ARG A 54 -11.93 -13.16 8.79
C ARG A 54 -11.02 -13.37 7.57
N LYS A 55 -10.94 -12.39 6.66
CA LYS A 55 -10.08 -12.42 5.46
C LYS A 55 -8.70 -11.81 5.71
N GLY A 56 -8.43 -11.32 6.92
CA GLY A 56 -7.16 -10.67 7.25
C GLY A 56 -7.10 -9.19 6.85
N HIS A 57 -8.23 -8.56 6.51
CA HIS A 57 -8.27 -7.14 6.18
C HIS A 57 -8.63 -6.31 7.40
N LEU A 58 -8.00 -5.15 7.53
CA LEU A 58 -8.37 -4.16 8.52
C LEU A 58 -9.76 -3.59 8.20
N ARG A 59 -10.68 -3.65 9.15
CA ARG A 59 -12.02 -3.05 9.04
C ARG A 59 -11.91 -1.54 9.18
N HIS A 60 -12.15 -0.81 8.10
CA HIS A 60 -12.10 0.65 8.11
C HIS A 60 -13.10 1.28 7.13
N ASP A 61 -13.44 2.54 7.35
CA ASP A 61 -14.09 3.41 6.36
C ASP A 61 -13.10 4.50 5.93
N GLY A 62 -12.57 4.38 4.72
CA GLY A 62 -11.57 5.30 4.19
C GLY A 62 -10.33 5.50 5.09
N GLY A 63 -9.95 4.49 5.87
CA GLY A 63 -8.83 4.54 6.82
C GLY A 63 -9.18 4.90 8.25
N VAL A 64 -10.43 5.23 8.55
CA VAL A 64 -10.91 5.32 9.94
C VAL A 64 -11.28 3.92 10.41
N VAL A 65 -10.59 3.40 11.44
CA VAL A 65 -10.81 2.04 11.95
C VAL A 65 -11.91 2.04 13.02
N ASP A 66 -12.62 0.91 13.15
CA ASP A 66 -13.59 0.64 14.23
C ASP A 66 -12.90 0.40 15.60
N ALA A 67 -11.93 1.25 15.92
CA ALA A 67 -11.23 1.39 17.18
C ALA A 67 -10.86 2.86 17.32
N PRO A 68 -11.50 3.62 18.24
CA PRO A 68 -11.29 5.07 18.34
C PRO A 68 -9.82 5.46 18.49
N GLY A 69 -9.35 6.37 17.63
CA GLY A 69 -7.96 6.83 17.60
C GLY A 69 -7.03 6.02 16.71
N LEU A 70 -7.49 4.89 16.13
CA LEU A 70 -6.71 4.11 15.17
C LEU A 70 -7.08 4.47 13.73
N TYR A 71 -6.04 4.70 12.91
CA TYR A 71 -6.18 5.06 11.51
C TYR A 71 -5.22 4.26 10.64
N ALA A 72 -5.61 4.02 9.39
CA ALA A 72 -4.78 3.38 8.38
C ALA A 72 -4.60 4.29 7.17
N LEU A 73 -3.38 4.33 6.65
CA LEU A 73 -2.99 5.09 5.47
C LEU A 73 -2.22 4.18 4.51
N GLY A 74 -2.36 4.41 3.20
CA GLY A 74 -1.60 3.69 2.18
C GLY A 74 -2.11 2.30 1.82
N LEU A 75 -3.31 1.91 2.30
CA LEU A 75 -3.90 0.63 1.93
C LEU A 75 -4.40 0.63 0.47
N PRO A 76 -4.39 -0.53 -0.21
CA PRO A 76 -5.03 -0.70 -1.51
C PRO A 76 -6.48 -0.26 -1.47
N VAL A 77 -6.83 0.69 -2.35
CA VAL A 77 -8.21 1.20 -2.49
C VAL A 77 -8.76 1.70 -1.13
N LEU A 78 -7.95 2.45 -0.37
CA LEU A 78 -8.36 3.02 0.92
C LEU A 78 -9.57 3.96 0.75
N ARG A 79 -9.36 5.12 0.12
CA ARG A 79 -10.42 6.02 -0.37
C ARG A 79 -10.39 6.13 -1.89
N ARG A 80 -9.22 5.94 -2.50
CA ARG A 80 -8.94 6.22 -3.91
C ARG A 80 -8.15 5.06 -4.50
N ARG A 81 -8.24 4.84 -5.81
CA ARG A 81 -7.38 3.85 -6.48
C ARG A 81 -5.89 4.17 -6.35
N LYS A 82 -5.56 5.45 -6.18
CA LYS A 82 -4.19 5.93 -6.04
C LYS A 82 -3.63 5.86 -4.62
N SER A 83 -4.41 5.44 -3.63
CA SER A 83 -4.07 5.50 -2.20
C SER A 83 -2.74 4.83 -1.83
N THR A 84 -2.32 3.81 -2.57
CA THR A 84 -1.05 3.08 -2.32
C THR A 84 0.18 3.73 -2.93
N PHE A 85 0.02 4.71 -3.83
CA PHE A 85 1.15 5.37 -4.47
C PHE A 85 1.61 6.56 -3.64
N ILE A 86 2.91 6.85 -3.68
CA ILE A 86 3.52 8.02 -3.02
C ILE A 86 2.75 9.30 -3.35
N HIS A 87 2.45 9.54 -4.63
CA HIS A 87 1.69 10.71 -5.07
C HIS A 87 0.19 10.68 -4.69
N GLY A 88 -0.37 9.51 -4.40
CA GLY A 88 -1.78 9.39 -4.00
C GLY A 88 -2.03 9.47 -2.51
N ALA A 89 -1.01 9.22 -1.68
CA ALA A 89 -1.13 9.19 -0.23
C ALA A 89 -1.44 10.57 0.39
N GLU A 90 -1.05 11.67 -0.26
CA GLU A 90 -1.25 13.04 0.25
C GLU A 90 -2.73 13.33 0.52
N ASP A 91 -3.59 12.98 -0.42
CA ASP A 91 -5.01 13.29 -0.29
C ASP A 91 -5.67 12.52 0.85
N ASP A 92 -5.32 11.24 1.00
CA ASP A 92 -5.84 10.41 2.09
C ASP A 92 -5.30 10.89 3.43
N ALA A 93 -4.05 11.32 3.50
CA ALA A 93 -3.48 11.91 4.70
C ALA A 93 -4.25 13.16 5.13
N ARG A 94 -4.64 14.02 4.18
CA ARG A 94 -5.45 15.21 4.45
C ARG A 94 -6.81 14.83 5.05
N ASP A 95 -7.53 13.90 4.42
CA ASP A 95 -8.84 13.44 4.88
C ASP A 95 -8.77 12.81 6.29
N LEU A 96 -7.73 12.01 6.56
CA LEU A 96 -7.54 11.36 7.86
C LEU A 96 -7.12 12.33 8.96
N VAL A 97 -6.27 13.31 8.65
CA VAL A 97 -5.84 14.34 9.61
C VAL A 97 -7.02 15.23 10.02
N GLU A 98 -7.91 15.58 9.08
CA GLU A 98 -9.14 16.31 9.39
C GLU A 98 -10.01 15.53 10.38
N HIS A 99 -10.24 14.24 10.12
CA HIS A 99 -10.99 13.37 11.04
C HIS A 99 -10.32 13.24 12.41
N LEU A 100 -9.00 13.04 12.44
CA LEU A 100 -8.21 12.93 13.67
C LEU A 100 -8.29 14.21 14.51
N ALA A 101 -8.17 15.38 13.88
CA ALA A 101 -8.26 16.66 14.57
C ALA A 101 -9.63 16.83 15.25
N GLY A 102 -10.71 16.48 14.56
CA GLY A 102 -12.07 16.48 15.13
C GLY A 102 -12.22 15.53 16.32
N TYR A 103 -11.68 14.32 16.21
CA TYR A 103 -11.68 13.32 17.29
C TYR A 103 -10.95 13.83 18.54
N LEU A 104 -9.75 14.40 18.38
CA LEU A 104 -8.96 14.92 19.49
C LEU A 104 -9.62 16.12 20.17
N ALA A 105 -10.21 17.03 19.40
CA ALA A 105 -10.94 18.18 19.94
C ALA A 105 -12.13 17.75 20.81
N ASN A 106 -12.93 16.79 20.35
CA ASN A 106 -14.08 16.27 21.11
C ASN A 106 -13.64 15.53 22.38
N THR A 107 -12.53 14.79 22.31
CA THR A 107 -11.97 14.08 23.47
C THR A 107 -11.49 15.07 24.54
N ALA A 108 -10.83 16.15 24.14
CA ALA A 108 -10.39 17.20 25.07
C ALA A 108 -11.56 17.91 25.76
N VAL A 109 -12.69 18.11 25.08
CA VAL A 109 -13.92 18.65 25.69
C VAL A 109 -14.47 17.69 26.75
N ARG A 110 -14.54 16.39 26.44
CA ARG A 110 -15.03 15.36 27.39
C ARG A 110 -14.17 15.19 28.63
N GLN A 111 -12.86 15.43 28.54
CA GLN A 111 -11.96 15.36 29.69
C GLN A 111 -12.02 16.59 30.62
N ARG A 112 -12.64 17.68 30.17
CA ARG A 112 -12.78 18.93 30.94
C ARG A 112 -14.15 19.10 31.61
N ALA A 113 -15.11 18.25 31.28
CA ALA A 113 -16.45 18.21 31.86
C ALA A 113 -16.51 17.18 33.00
#